data_AF-A0A5N6ECN2-F1
#
_entry.id   AF-A0A5N6ECN2-F1
#
_cell.length_a   1.000
_cell.length_b   1.000
_cell.length_c   1.000
_cell.angle_alpha   90.00
_cell.angle_beta   90.00
_cell.angle_gamma   90.00
#
_symmetry.space_group_name_H-M   'P 1'
#
loop_
_entity.id
_entity.type
_entity.pdbx_description
1 polymer ?
#
loop_
_entity_poly.entity_id
_entity_poly.type
_entity_poly.pdbx_seq_one_letter_code
_entity_poly.pdbx_strand_id
1 'polypeptide(L)'
;MTHYLRSRHDAILIGVGTAVADNPGLNCRIASVGGYGGEGLLGQPRPIIIDPRARWEFTEQSKILELVKEGKGRAPFIISSIRTEPSAEKRALLESYGGKFIALDLFLEEHGEKRLDWTAVLECLRKEGLMSVMIEGGGTVINSLLEPGWAYLVDSVIVTIAPTWLGQGGIVVSPRRRVEGGEVVPAARLRDVKWYPFGEDVVLCGRV
;
A
#
# COMPACT_ATOMS: atom_id res chain seq x y z
N MET A 1 -14.39 -9.34 3.20
CA MET A 1 -13.77 -8.38 4.14
C MET A 1 -12.91 -7.33 3.45
N THR A 2 -11.88 -7.71 2.68
CA THR A 2 -10.92 -6.77 2.07
C THR A 2 -11.55 -5.61 1.32
N HIS A 3 -12.53 -5.86 0.45
CA HIS A 3 -13.21 -4.77 -0.26
C HIS A 3 -13.95 -3.79 0.65
N TYR A 4 -14.44 -4.23 1.81
CA TYR A 4 -15.05 -3.33 2.79
C TYR A 4 -14.01 -2.41 3.40
N LEU A 5 -12.84 -2.94 3.77
CA LEU A 5 -11.72 -2.13 4.24
C LEU A 5 -11.29 -1.12 3.17
N ARG A 6 -11.17 -1.54 1.90
CA ARG A 6 -10.91 -0.63 0.78
C ARG A 6 -11.93 0.51 0.67
N SER A 7 -13.21 0.23 0.92
CA SER A 7 -14.27 1.26 0.90
C SER A 7 -14.21 2.25 2.07
N ARG A 8 -13.43 1.95 3.10
CA ARG A 8 -13.32 2.74 4.34
C ARG A 8 -12.00 3.50 4.46
N HIS A 9 -11.17 3.47 3.42
CA HIS A 9 -9.93 4.24 3.37
C HIS A 9 -9.91 5.13 2.14
N ASP A 10 -9.32 6.31 2.27
CA ASP A 10 -9.17 7.26 1.17
C ASP A 10 -8.14 6.75 0.15
N ALA A 11 -7.18 5.95 0.61
CA ALA A 11 -6.11 5.41 -0.20
C ALA A 11 -5.83 3.93 0.07
N ILE A 12 -5.28 3.27 -0.93
CA ILE A 12 -4.72 1.92 -0.85
C ILE A 12 -3.29 1.93 -1.37
N LEU A 13 -2.34 1.44 -0.59
CA LEU A 13 -0.91 1.56 -0.88
C LEU A 13 -0.25 0.20 -1.06
N ILE A 14 0.54 0.09 -2.13
CA ILE A 14 1.41 -1.05 -2.40
C ILE A 14 2.81 -0.62 -2.85
N GLY A 15 3.79 -1.53 -2.74
CA GLY A 15 5.08 -1.38 -3.40
C GLY A 15 5.02 -1.70 -4.90
N VAL A 16 5.89 -1.09 -5.70
CA VAL A 16 6.00 -1.34 -7.14
C VAL A 16 6.21 -2.81 -7.50
N GLY A 17 6.87 -3.60 -6.64
CA GLY A 17 7.06 -5.04 -6.89
C GLY A 17 5.72 -5.77 -7.07
N THR A 18 4.73 -5.44 -6.24
CA THR A 18 3.36 -5.96 -6.35
C THR A 18 2.65 -5.41 -7.59
N ALA A 19 2.83 -4.13 -7.91
CA ALA A 19 2.20 -3.53 -9.10
C ALA A 19 2.67 -4.20 -10.40
N VAL A 20 3.97 -4.48 -10.51
CA VAL A 20 4.60 -5.15 -11.66
C VAL A 20 4.20 -6.62 -11.74
N ALA A 21 4.20 -7.33 -10.60
CA ALA A 21 3.92 -8.76 -10.58
C ALA A 21 2.45 -9.08 -10.88
N ASP A 22 1.52 -8.29 -10.33
CA ASP A 22 0.11 -8.70 -10.25
C ASP A 22 -0.81 -7.93 -11.20
N ASN A 23 -0.34 -6.84 -11.82
CA ASN A 23 -1.18 -5.89 -12.58
C ASN A 23 -2.52 -5.61 -11.87
N PRO A 24 -2.50 -5.15 -10.60
CA PRO A 24 -3.68 -5.15 -9.75
C PRO A 24 -4.68 -4.07 -10.18
N GLY A 25 -5.94 -4.22 -9.77
CA GLY A 25 -6.98 -3.20 -9.97
C GLY A 25 -7.09 -2.16 -8.84
N LEU A 26 -6.67 -2.52 -7.63
CA LEU A 26 -6.68 -1.67 -6.41
C LEU A 26 -7.99 -0.90 -6.14
N ASN A 27 -9.12 -1.41 -6.61
CA ASN A 27 -10.44 -0.80 -6.44
C ASN A 27 -11.30 -1.57 -5.42
N CYS A 28 -12.37 -0.93 -4.96
CA CYS A 28 -13.45 -1.58 -4.22
C CYS A 28 -14.49 -2.14 -5.21
N ARG A 29 -15.06 -3.31 -4.92
CA ARG A 29 -16.09 -3.98 -5.75
C ARG A 29 -17.40 -4.23 -5.00
N ILE A 30 -17.59 -3.59 -3.84
CA ILE A 30 -18.84 -3.70 -3.08
C ILE A 30 -19.95 -3.01 -3.84
N ALA A 31 -21.11 -3.68 -3.96
CA ALA A 31 -22.31 -3.09 -4.51
C ALA A 31 -22.68 -1.82 -3.72
N SER A 32 -23.13 -0.77 -4.39
CA SER A 32 -23.40 0.59 -3.87
C SER A 32 -22.19 1.49 -3.60
N VAL A 33 -20.96 0.98 -3.76
CA VAL A 33 -19.77 1.84 -3.84
C VAL A 33 -19.63 2.39 -5.26
N GLY A 34 -19.08 3.60 -5.42
CA GLY A 34 -18.89 4.27 -6.70
C GLY A 34 -18.31 3.35 -7.79
N GLY A 35 -18.85 3.41 -9.01
CA GLY A 35 -18.52 2.50 -10.11
C GLY A 35 -19.14 1.09 -10.03
N TYR A 36 -19.66 0.68 -8.87
CA TYR A 36 -20.38 -0.57 -8.65
C TYR A 36 -21.78 -0.30 -8.08
N GLY A 37 -22.50 0.63 -8.70
CA GLY A 37 -23.87 1.01 -8.32
C GLY A 37 -23.98 2.19 -7.35
N GLY A 38 -22.85 2.75 -6.89
CA GLY A 38 -22.81 4.04 -6.17
C GLY A 38 -22.61 5.24 -7.09
N GLU A 39 -22.89 6.44 -6.59
CA GLU A 39 -22.69 7.69 -7.33
C GLU A 39 -21.21 8.03 -7.49
N GLY A 40 -20.80 8.33 -8.73
CA GLY A 40 -19.42 8.69 -9.07
C GLY A 40 -18.40 7.66 -8.58
N LEU A 41 -17.37 8.15 -7.89
CA LEU A 41 -16.28 7.34 -7.30
C LEU A 41 -16.25 7.43 -5.77
N LEU A 42 -17.39 7.70 -5.13
CA LEU A 42 -17.47 7.76 -3.67
C LEU A 42 -17.21 6.36 -3.08
N GLY A 43 -16.30 6.27 -2.11
CA GLY A 43 -15.86 5.00 -1.51
C GLY A 43 -14.86 4.20 -2.35
N GLN A 44 -14.41 4.70 -3.51
CA GLN A 44 -13.25 4.12 -4.21
C GLN A 44 -11.96 4.72 -3.67
N PRO A 45 -11.02 3.91 -3.12
CA PRO A 45 -9.75 4.42 -2.62
C PRO A 45 -8.86 4.89 -3.79
N ARG A 46 -7.99 5.86 -3.52
CA ARG A 46 -6.91 6.26 -4.41
C ARG A 46 -5.76 5.25 -4.32
N PRO A 47 -5.37 4.59 -5.42
CA PRO A 47 -4.18 3.75 -5.41
C PRO A 47 -2.91 4.58 -5.20
N ILE A 48 -2.01 4.13 -4.34
CA ILE A 48 -0.70 4.72 -4.06
C ILE A 48 0.36 3.67 -4.35
N ILE A 49 1.30 3.97 -5.24
CA ILE A 49 2.38 3.06 -5.62
C ILE A 49 3.70 3.63 -5.16
N ILE A 50 4.41 2.90 -4.30
CA ILE A 50 5.77 3.24 -3.92
C ILE A 50 6.74 2.71 -4.99
N ASP A 51 7.24 3.62 -5.83
CA ASP A 51 8.18 3.32 -6.90
C ASP A 51 9.32 4.36 -6.98
N PRO A 52 10.29 4.31 -6.04
CA PRO A 52 11.36 5.30 -5.98
C PRO A 52 12.16 5.46 -7.27
N ARG A 53 12.17 4.44 -8.14
CA ARG A 53 12.97 4.40 -9.38
C ARG A 53 12.13 4.43 -10.66
N ALA A 54 10.82 4.71 -10.55
CA ALA A 54 9.90 4.78 -11.70
C ALA A 54 9.97 3.55 -12.64
N ARG A 55 10.14 2.35 -12.04
CA ARG A 55 10.31 1.08 -12.74
C ARG A 55 9.01 0.51 -13.30
N TRP A 56 7.86 0.98 -12.83
CA TRP A 56 6.60 0.47 -13.32
C TRP A 56 6.36 0.96 -14.75
N GLU A 57 6.30 0.01 -15.69
CA GLU A 57 5.95 0.24 -17.09
C GLU A 57 4.43 0.06 -17.28
N PHE A 58 3.63 0.91 -16.63
CA PHE A 58 2.19 0.88 -16.84
C PHE A 58 1.83 1.42 -18.23
N THR A 59 0.78 0.85 -18.80
CA THR A 59 0.22 1.25 -20.10
C THR A 59 -1.28 1.47 -19.95
N GLU A 60 -1.93 1.96 -21.00
CA GLU A 60 -3.38 2.07 -21.05
C GLU A 60 -4.16 0.75 -20.81
N GLN A 61 -3.49 -0.39 -20.95
CA GLN A 61 -4.03 -1.73 -20.72
C GLN A 61 -3.73 -2.24 -19.29
N SER A 62 -3.01 -1.46 -18.47
CA SER A 62 -2.84 -1.78 -17.06
C SER A 62 -4.18 -1.72 -16.34
N LYS A 63 -4.45 -2.68 -15.45
CA LYS A 63 -5.79 -2.93 -14.95
C LYS A 63 -6.39 -1.73 -14.20
N ILE A 64 -5.55 -1.01 -13.45
CA ILE A 64 -5.95 0.24 -12.79
C ILE A 64 -6.43 1.28 -13.80
N LEU A 65 -5.75 1.47 -14.93
CA LEU A 65 -6.14 2.49 -15.93
C LEU A 65 -7.40 2.07 -16.70
N GLU A 66 -7.57 0.78 -17.01
CA GLU A 66 -8.85 0.27 -17.53
C GLU A 66 -10.01 0.58 -16.59
N LEU A 67 -9.84 0.35 -15.28
CA LEU A 67 -10.87 0.63 -14.30
C LEU A 67 -11.18 2.13 -14.19
N VAL A 68 -10.22 3.02 -14.44
CA VAL A 68 -10.49 4.45 -14.54
C VAL A 68 -11.37 4.76 -15.75
N LYS A 69 -11.06 4.20 -16.93
CA LYS A 69 -11.88 4.36 -18.15
C LYS A 69 -13.32 3.89 -17.95
N GLU A 70 -13.49 2.80 -17.20
CA GLU A 70 -14.80 2.25 -16.88
C GLU A 70 -15.55 3.03 -15.78
N GLY A 71 -14.95 4.06 -15.17
CA GLY A 71 -15.53 4.77 -14.03
C GLY A 71 -15.62 3.92 -12.76
N LYS A 72 -14.76 2.90 -12.64
CA LYS A 72 -14.74 1.88 -11.57
C LYS A 72 -13.51 1.94 -10.66
N GLY A 73 -12.71 2.99 -10.80
CA GLY A 73 -11.48 3.17 -10.04
C GLY A 73 -10.88 4.55 -10.23
N ARG A 74 -9.83 4.81 -9.46
CA ARG A 74 -9.04 6.05 -9.53
C ARG A 74 -7.65 5.74 -10.05
N ALA A 75 -7.08 6.65 -10.83
CA ALA A 75 -5.69 6.53 -11.28
C ALA A 75 -4.72 6.64 -10.09
N PRO A 76 -3.55 6.00 -10.15
CA PRO A 76 -2.64 5.96 -9.02
C PRO A 76 -1.92 7.30 -8.81
N PHE A 77 -1.55 7.58 -7.57
CA PHE A 77 -0.43 8.47 -7.28
C PHE A 77 0.82 7.61 -7.08
N ILE A 78 1.89 7.94 -7.80
CA ILE A 78 3.14 7.17 -7.76
C ILE A 78 4.18 7.98 -7.00
N ILE A 79 4.63 7.46 -5.85
CA ILE A 79 5.70 8.07 -5.07
C ILE A 79 7.04 7.67 -5.67
N SER A 80 7.79 8.64 -6.17
CA SER A 80 9.12 8.44 -6.75
C SER A 80 10.20 9.21 -5.98
N SER A 81 11.47 8.86 -6.20
CA SER A 81 12.57 9.68 -5.70
C SER A 81 12.59 11.02 -6.42
N ILE A 82 12.94 12.10 -5.72
CA ILE A 82 13.21 13.41 -6.32
C ILE A 82 14.38 13.38 -7.31
N ARG A 83 15.26 12.38 -7.19
CA ARG A 83 16.39 12.14 -8.11
C ARG A 83 16.01 11.25 -9.29
N THR A 84 14.76 10.81 -9.37
CA THR A 84 14.25 9.99 -10.46
C THR A 84 13.29 10.84 -11.27
N GLU A 85 13.58 10.92 -12.56
CA GLU A 85 12.75 11.59 -13.56
C GLU A 85 12.00 10.53 -14.38
N PRO A 86 10.70 10.29 -14.12
CA PRO A 86 9.86 9.53 -15.03
C PRO A 86 9.81 10.21 -16.41
N SER A 87 9.69 9.42 -17.48
CA SER A 87 9.60 9.97 -18.84
C SER A 87 8.37 10.88 -18.99
N ALA A 88 8.46 11.86 -19.89
CA ALA A 88 7.37 12.79 -20.16
C ALA A 88 6.10 12.05 -20.59
N GLU A 89 6.25 10.98 -21.38
CA GLU A 89 5.16 10.14 -21.84
C GLU A 89 4.46 9.44 -20.67
N LYS A 90 5.21 8.88 -19.71
CA LYS A 90 4.63 8.25 -18.51
C LYS A 90 3.88 9.26 -17.65
N ARG A 91 4.44 10.45 -17.46
CA ARG A 91 3.80 11.52 -16.68
C ARG A 91 2.49 11.95 -17.36
N ALA A 92 2.55 12.29 -18.64
CA ALA A 92 1.39 12.72 -19.42
C ALA A 92 0.29 11.65 -19.47
N LEU A 93 0.68 10.38 -19.67
CA LEU A 93 -0.26 9.27 -19.64
C LEU A 93 -0.97 9.21 -18.28
N LEU A 94 -0.24 9.20 -17.19
CA LEU A 94 -0.81 9.10 -15.85
C LEU A 94 -1.72 10.30 -15.50
N GLU A 95 -1.28 11.51 -15.86
CA GLU A 95 -2.03 12.76 -15.65
C GLU A 95 -3.33 12.79 -16.44
N SER A 96 -3.36 12.22 -17.65
CA SER A 96 -4.58 12.13 -18.46
C SER A 96 -5.71 11.31 -17.80
N TYR A 97 -5.36 10.39 -16.87
CA TYR A 97 -6.31 9.63 -16.06
C TYR A 97 -6.55 10.23 -14.66
N GLY A 98 -6.00 11.42 -14.37
CA GLY A 98 -6.08 12.06 -13.07
C GLY A 98 -5.22 11.40 -11.98
N GLY A 99 -4.15 10.72 -12.39
CA GLY A 99 -3.04 10.30 -11.53
C GLY A 99 -1.90 11.30 -11.59
N LYS A 100 -0.82 11.06 -10.84
CA LYS A 100 0.42 11.86 -10.92
C LYS A 100 1.59 11.16 -10.26
N PHE A 101 2.80 11.62 -10.59
CA PHE A 101 4.00 11.33 -9.80
C PHE A 101 4.12 12.35 -8.67
N ILE A 102 4.53 11.88 -7.49
CA ILE A 102 4.90 12.73 -6.37
C ILE A 102 6.32 12.41 -5.97
N ALA A 103 7.20 13.37 -6.15
CA ALA A 103 8.62 13.25 -5.85
C ALA A 103 8.89 13.49 -4.36
N LEU A 104 9.54 12.53 -3.70
CA LEU A 104 10.02 12.64 -2.32
C LEU A 104 11.52 12.36 -2.25
N ASP A 105 12.20 12.93 -1.25
CA ASP A 105 13.60 12.59 -1.03
C ASP A 105 13.74 11.18 -0.44
N LEU A 106 14.89 10.56 -0.74
CA LEU A 106 15.28 9.30 -0.13
C LEU A 106 16.37 9.60 0.89
N PHE A 107 16.21 9.12 2.12
CA PHE A 107 17.28 9.20 3.10
C PHE A 107 18.15 7.94 3.03
N LEU A 108 19.40 8.08 3.46
CA LEU A 108 20.36 7.00 3.60
C LEU A 108 20.28 6.46 5.03
N GLU A 109 20.02 5.17 5.19
CA GLU A 109 20.28 4.51 6.47
C GLU A 109 21.80 4.37 6.71
N GLU A 110 22.20 4.14 7.96
CA GLU A 110 23.60 3.90 8.37
C GLU A 110 24.31 2.80 7.56
N HIS A 111 23.55 1.88 6.95
CA HIS A 111 24.06 0.78 6.14
C HIS A 111 24.05 1.06 4.63
N GLY A 112 23.80 2.31 4.21
CA GLY A 112 23.81 2.72 2.81
C GLY A 112 22.57 2.36 1.99
N GLU A 113 21.55 1.73 2.61
CA GLU A 113 20.26 1.51 1.96
C GLU A 113 19.49 2.83 1.87
N LYS A 114 19.10 3.21 0.64
CA LYS A 114 18.22 4.35 0.40
C LYS A 114 16.78 3.95 0.66
N ARG A 115 16.08 4.68 1.52
CA ARG A 115 14.67 4.42 1.87
C ARG A 115 13.85 5.70 1.84
N LEU A 116 12.53 5.52 1.73
CA LEU A 116 11.56 6.59 1.89
C LEU A 116 11.29 6.80 3.37
N ASP A 117 11.18 8.06 3.78
CA ASP A 117 10.68 8.45 5.10
C ASP A 117 9.17 8.26 5.13
N TRP A 118 8.68 7.36 5.99
CA TRP A 118 7.25 7.08 6.11
C TRP A 118 6.46 8.28 6.61
N THR A 119 7.05 9.15 7.44
CA THR A 119 6.42 10.42 7.84
C THR A 119 6.23 11.30 6.63
N ALA A 120 7.27 11.47 5.80
CA ALA A 120 7.18 12.27 4.59
C ALA A 120 6.16 11.72 3.59
N VAL A 121 6.09 10.38 3.44
CA VAL A 121 5.08 9.72 2.61
C VAL A 121 3.67 10.02 3.12
N LEU A 122 3.39 9.79 4.41
CA LEU A 122 2.05 10.00 4.98
C LEU A 122 1.65 11.49 5.00
N GLU A 123 2.59 12.39 5.30
CA GLU A 123 2.36 13.84 5.21
C GLU A 123 2.03 14.30 3.79
N CYS A 124 2.72 13.73 2.80
CA CYS A 124 2.43 13.98 1.40
C CYS A 124 1.00 13.53 1.05
N LEU A 125 0.59 12.33 1.45
CA LEU A 125 -0.77 11.85 1.21
C LEU A 125 -1.81 12.72 1.91
N ARG A 126 -1.53 13.20 3.13
CA ARG A 126 -2.39 14.14 3.84
C ARG A 126 -2.56 15.47 3.09
N LYS A 127 -1.49 16.00 2.49
CA LYS A 127 -1.55 17.22 1.64
C LYS A 127 -2.41 17.02 0.39
N GLU A 128 -2.53 15.78 -0.08
CA GLU A 128 -3.43 15.37 -1.15
C GLU A 128 -4.88 15.13 -0.69
N GLY A 129 -5.19 15.41 0.58
CA GLY A 129 -6.51 15.20 1.17
C GLY A 129 -6.82 13.74 1.51
N LEU A 130 -5.83 12.86 1.51
CA LEU A 130 -5.97 11.45 1.86
C LEU A 130 -5.67 11.29 3.35
N MET A 131 -6.72 11.04 4.14
CA MET A 131 -6.63 11.03 5.61
C MET A 131 -6.49 9.61 6.18
N SER A 132 -6.73 8.60 5.36
CA SER A 132 -6.64 7.18 5.74
C SER A 132 -6.03 6.36 4.62
N VAL A 133 -5.11 5.46 4.97
CA VAL A 133 -4.38 4.62 3.99
C VAL A 133 -4.44 3.16 4.43
N MET A 134 -4.94 2.30 3.56
CA MET A 134 -4.86 0.85 3.72
C MET A 134 -3.60 0.32 3.02
N ILE A 135 -2.72 -0.36 3.73
CA ILE A 135 -1.50 -0.94 3.15
C ILE A 135 -1.72 -2.44 2.96
N GLU A 136 -1.84 -2.89 1.71
CA GLU A 136 -2.14 -4.29 1.40
C GLU A 136 -0.94 -5.07 0.84
N GLY A 137 -0.01 -4.40 0.15
CA GLY A 137 0.85 -5.08 -0.81
C GLY A 137 2.33 -4.69 -0.77
N GLY A 138 3.17 -5.71 -0.87
CA GLY A 138 4.62 -5.62 -1.00
C GLY A 138 5.30 -5.90 0.34
N GLY A 139 5.94 -7.07 0.46
CA GLY A 139 6.69 -7.43 1.66
C GLY A 139 7.69 -6.37 2.07
N THR A 140 8.38 -5.74 1.11
CA THR A 140 9.30 -4.62 1.38
C THR A 140 8.61 -3.43 2.06
N VAL A 141 7.41 -3.06 1.60
CA VAL A 141 6.63 -1.94 2.15
C VAL A 141 6.12 -2.27 3.55
N ILE A 142 5.52 -3.45 3.72
CA ILE A 142 4.97 -3.87 5.01
C ILE A 142 6.09 -4.00 6.04
N ASN A 143 7.21 -4.64 5.67
CA ASN A 143 8.34 -4.81 6.56
C ASN A 143 8.98 -3.49 6.97
N SER A 144 9.15 -2.53 6.05
CA SER A 144 9.77 -1.25 6.37
C SER A 144 8.92 -0.41 7.32
N LEU A 145 7.58 -0.45 7.19
CA LEU A 145 6.68 0.28 8.08
C LEU A 145 6.58 -0.36 9.47
N LEU A 146 6.73 -1.69 9.56
CA LEU A 146 6.76 -2.42 10.83
C LEU A 146 8.13 -2.36 11.55
N GLU A 147 9.12 -1.65 10.99
CA GLU A 147 10.38 -1.41 11.71
C GLU A 147 10.14 -0.50 12.93
N PRO A 148 10.94 -0.62 14.01
CA PRO A 148 10.68 0.08 15.27
C PRO A 148 10.61 1.60 15.13
N GLY A 149 11.37 2.17 14.19
CA GLY A 149 11.39 3.59 13.90
C GLY A 149 10.14 4.11 13.19
N TRP A 150 9.25 3.24 12.69
CA TRP A 150 8.05 3.62 11.93
C TRP A 150 6.78 2.94 12.42
N ALA A 151 6.89 1.89 13.23
CA ALA A 151 5.76 1.09 13.70
C ALA A 151 4.70 1.92 14.45
N TYR A 152 5.10 3.03 15.09
CA TYR A 152 4.18 3.96 15.75
C TYR A 152 3.23 4.70 14.79
N LEU A 153 3.52 4.71 13.49
CA LEU A 153 2.67 5.28 12.44
C LEU A 153 1.51 4.34 12.04
N VAL A 154 1.50 3.11 12.56
CA VAL A 154 0.49 2.10 12.22
C VAL A 154 -0.60 2.07 13.29
N ASP A 155 -1.79 2.54 12.93
CA ASP A 155 -2.94 2.54 13.84
C ASP A 155 -3.48 1.12 14.10
N SER A 156 -3.45 0.25 13.09
CA SER A 156 -4.06 -1.07 13.15
C SER A 156 -3.41 -2.06 12.18
N VAL A 157 -3.35 -3.32 12.60
CA VAL A 157 -2.88 -4.45 11.81
C VAL A 157 -4.00 -5.47 11.72
N ILE A 158 -4.27 -5.92 10.49
CA ILE A 158 -5.26 -6.94 10.18
C ILE A 158 -4.54 -8.10 9.49
N VAL A 159 -4.55 -9.28 10.10
CA VAL A 159 -3.92 -10.49 9.55
C VAL A 159 -5.00 -11.51 9.24
N THR A 160 -5.06 -11.99 8.01
CA THR A 160 -5.93 -13.09 7.62
C THR A 160 -5.12 -14.38 7.58
N ILE A 161 -5.57 -15.40 8.29
CA ILE A 161 -4.97 -16.73 8.35
C ILE A 161 -5.93 -17.70 7.68
N ALA A 162 -5.49 -18.30 6.58
CA ALA A 162 -6.23 -19.34 5.87
C ALA A 162 -5.64 -20.72 6.22
N PRO A 163 -6.45 -21.79 6.25
CA PRO A 163 -6.00 -23.15 6.54
C PRO A 163 -5.31 -23.82 5.33
N THR A 164 -4.43 -23.08 4.63
CA THR A 164 -3.85 -23.47 3.34
C THR A 164 -2.34 -23.27 3.33
N TRP A 165 -1.61 -24.30 2.85
CA TRP A 165 -0.17 -24.25 2.64
C TRP A 165 0.13 -23.94 1.16
N LEU A 166 0.86 -22.85 0.89
CA LEU A 166 1.18 -22.43 -0.47
C LEU A 166 2.53 -22.96 -1.00
N GLY A 167 3.38 -23.50 -0.13
CA GLY A 167 4.74 -23.93 -0.50
C GLY A 167 5.79 -22.80 -0.39
N GLN A 168 6.96 -23.02 -1.00
CA GLN A 168 8.09 -22.09 -0.94
C GLN A 168 7.89 -20.88 -1.88
N GLY A 169 8.60 -19.77 -1.61
CA GLY A 169 8.58 -18.58 -2.47
C GLY A 169 7.51 -17.54 -2.12
N GLY A 170 6.84 -17.68 -0.97
CA GLY A 170 5.90 -16.68 -0.46
C GLY A 170 6.57 -15.36 -0.08
N ILE A 171 5.79 -14.29 -0.06
CA ILE A 171 6.23 -12.98 0.44
C ILE A 171 6.33 -13.04 1.96
N VAL A 172 7.52 -12.80 2.50
CA VAL A 172 7.78 -12.84 3.94
C VAL A 172 7.51 -11.48 4.57
N VAL A 173 6.64 -11.46 5.59
CA VAL A 173 6.48 -10.33 6.51
C VAL A 173 7.23 -10.68 7.80
N SER A 174 8.45 -10.17 7.91
CA SER A 174 9.37 -10.33 9.02
C SER A 174 10.23 -9.05 9.16
N PRO A 175 9.79 -8.04 9.94
CA PRO A 175 10.58 -6.84 10.18
C PRO A 175 11.93 -7.17 10.84
N ARG A 176 12.90 -6.24 10.77
CA ARG A 176 14.24 -6.43 11.33
C ARG A 176 14.18 -6.82 12.81
N ARG A 177 15.04 -7.76 13.21
CA ARG A 177 15.15 -8.22 14.61
C ARG A 177 15.60 -7.07 15.51
N ARG A 178 15.01 -6.97 16.70
CA ARG A 178 15.42 -6.03 17.74
C ARG A 178 16.27 -6.72 18.79
N VAL A 179 17.27 -5.99 19.28
CA VAL A 179 18.11 -6.41 20.40
C VAL A 179 18.17 -5.26 21.40
N GLU A 180 17.82 -5.53 22.65
CA GLU A 180 17.86 -4.56 23.75
C GLU A 180 18.67 -5.16 24.88
N GLY A 181 19.75 -4.48 25.31
CA GLY A 181 20.62 -5.00 26.37
C GLY A 181 21.30 -6.34 26.05
N GLY A 182 21.43 -6.71 24.78
CA GLY A 182 21.98 -8.00 24.34
C GLY A 182 20.94 -9.12 24.21
N GLU A 183 19.69 -8.88 24.60
CA GLU A 183 18.58 -9.84 24.50
C GLU A 183 17.76 -9.60 23.22
N VAL A 184 17.31 -10.67 22.58
CA VAL A 184 16.41 -10.58 21.43
C VAL A 184 14.99 -10.29 21.93
N VAL A 185 14.43 -9.17 21.50
CA VAL A 185 13.05 -8.77 21.85
C VAL A 185 12.15 -8.80 20.61
N PRO A 186 10.82 -8.94 20.78
CA PRO A 186 9.88 -8.89 19.65
C PRO A 186 10.02 -7.58 18.86
N ALA A 187 10.08 -7.68 17.53
CA ALA A 187 10.15 -6.51 16.66
C ALA A 187 8.93 -5.59 16.86
N ALA A 188 7.74 -6.19 16.92
CA ALA A 188 6.48 -5.56 17.28
C ALA A 188 5.60 -6.56 18.04
N ARG A 189 4.74 -6.06 18.94
CA ARG A 189 3.75 -6.86 19.65
C ARG A 189 2.41 -6.14 19.62
N LEU A 190 1.43 -6.73 18.93
CA LEU A 190 0.10 -6.13 18.84
C LEU A 190 -0.62 -6.15 20.20
N ARG A 191 -1.39 -5.10 20.44
CA ARG A 191 -2.28 -4.90 21.59
C ARG A 191 -3.75 -4.85 21.14
N ASP A 192 -4.66 -4.92 22.10
CA ASP A 192 -6.12 -4.93 21.87
C ASP A 192 -6.56 -6.00 20.85
N VAL A 193 -5.87 -7.14 20.84
CA VAL A 193 -6.03 -8.17 19.81
C VAL A 193 -7.40 -8.84 19.91
N LYS A 194 -8.08 -8.94 18.76
CA LYS A 194 -9.33 -9.68 18.59
C LYS A 194 -9.19 -10.65 17.44
N TRP A 195 -9.85 -11.80 17.58
CA TRP A 195 -9.88 -12.86 16.58
C TRP A 195 -11.31 -13.09 16.12
N TYR A 196 -11.51 -13.13 14.81
CA TYR A 196 -12.82 -13.30 14.19
C TYR A 196 -12.78 -14.45 13.17
N PRO A 197 -13.56 -15.51 13.36
CA PRO A 197 -13.77 -16.51 12.31
C PRO A 197 -14.56 -15.91 11.15
N PHE A 198 -14.08 -16.15 9.92
CA PHE A 198 -14.74 -15.77 8.68
C PHE A 198 -14.80 -16.98 7.75
N GLY A 199 -15.76 -17.87 8.00
CA GLY A 199 -15.80 -19.17 7.33
C GLY A 199 -14.66 -20.06 7.83
N GLU A 200 -13.82 -20.53 6.91
CA GLU A 200 -12.65 -21.37 7.22
C GLU A 200 -11.41 -20.54 7.60
N ASP A 201 -11.41 -19.24 7.28
CA ASP A 201 -10.33 -18.32 7.62
C ASP A 201 -10.54 -17.72 9.01
N VAL A 202 -9.45 -17.30 9.65
CA VAL A 202 -9.48 -16.51 10.88
C VAL A 202 -8.78 -15.17 10.66
N VAL A 203 -9.41 -14.09 11.10
CA VAL A 203 -8.88 -12.73 11.02
C VAL A 203 -8.47 -12.24 12.41
N LEU A 204 -7.19 -11.89 12.55
CA LEU A 204 -6.66 -11.13 13.68
C LEU A 204 -6.79 -9.63 13.39
N CYS A 205 -7.36 -8.87 14.31
CA CYS A 205 -7.26 -7.41 14.32
C CYS A 205 -6.56 -6.94 15.60
N GLY A 206 -5.58 -6.06 15.49
CA GLY A 206 -4.88 -5.49 16.64
C GLY A 206 -4.32 -4.10 16.34
N ARG A 207 -3.82 -3.43 17.37
CA ARG A 207 -3.07 -2.16 17.25
C ARG A 207 -1.60 -2.42 17.51
N VAL A 208 -0.72 -1.59 16.94
CA VAL A 208 0.71 -1.61 17.29
C VAL A 208 0.92 -0.95 18.66
#